data_AF-A0A369GEX0-F1
#
_entry.id   AF-A0A369GEX0-F1
#
_cell.length_a   1.000
_cell.length_b   1.000
_cell.length_c   1.000
_cell.angle_alpha   90.00
_cell.angle_beta   90.00
_cell.angle_gamma   90.00
#
_symmetry.space_group_name_H-M   'P 1'
#
loop_
_entity.id
_entity.type
_entity.pdbx_description
1 polymer ?
#
loop_
_entity_poly.entity_id
_entity_poly.type
_entity_poly.pdbx_seq_one_letter_code
_entity_poly.pdbx_strand_id
1 'polypeptide(L)'
;MAPNEYFECGTCGKAFPRGLQARNNHCSSTGHSWPRYECDVCHRYFRTEAACFQHMNDTSHWNRTFYDCAVCDDRFDSDSELTEHHHYEHNYCSDCERHFQSFNNLKMHLRSRQHVGTNMACPFCSRPFATATGVTHHLESGSCPRASGLNRDEIYRLVRSKDPHGYISNNLLEWTGSYGYEATERCYNGFAYECYLCNREFDRLGSLTQHLNSPIHQMALYHCPNPSCRQEFKSLAGIINHFESESCGVTRFDRIQNQVDGLLRGGRLLTL
;
A
#
# COMPACT_ATOMS: atom_id res chain seq x y z
N MET A 1 -32.86 8.74 -23.96
CA MET A 1 -33.56 7.49 -24.35
C MET A 1 -33.54 6.55 -23.15
N ALA A 2 -34.68 5.97 -22.77
CA ALA A 2 -34.82 5.27 -21.50
C ALA A 2 -33.97 3.99 -21.44
N PRO A 3 -33.24 3.72 -20.34
CA PRO A 3 -32.52 2.47 -20.15
C PRO A 3 -33.50 1.28 -20.07
N ASN A 4 -33.03 0.10 -20.46
CA ASN A 4 -33.83 -1.12 -20.41
C ASN A 4 -34.24 -1.40 -18.95
N GLU A 5 -35.53 -1.34 -18.64
CA GLU A 5 -36.07 -1.32 -17.27
C GLU A 5 -35.98 -2.70 -16.58
N TYR A 6 -35.70 -3.76 -17.34
CA TYR A 6 -35.51 -5.12 -16.86
C TYR A 6 -34.66 -5.95 -17.83
N PHE A 7 -34.00 -6.99 -17.31
CA PHE A 7 -33.24 -7.97 -18.10
C PHE A 7 -34.04 -9.26 -18.21
N GLU A 8 -34.05 -9.93 -19.36
CA GLU A 8 -34.84 -11.15 -19.57
C GLU A 8 -33.99 -12.37 -19.93
N CYS A 9 -34.42 -13.55 -19.52
CA CYS A 9 -33.82 -14.82 -19.94
C CYS A 9 -34.35 -15.24 -21.32
N GLY A 10 -33.47 -15.53 -22.26
CA GLY A 10 -33.84 -15.88 -23.64
C GLY A 10 -34.49 -17.26 -23.79
N THR A 11 -34.24 -18.18 -22.86
CA THR A 11 -34.83 -19.53 -22.89
C THR A 11 -36.21 -19.59 -22.23
N CYS A 12 -36.39 -18.94 -21.07
CA CYS A 12 -37.62 -19.06 -20.28
C CYS A 12 -38.44 -17.77 -20.15
N GLY A 13 -37.96 -16.65 -20.70
CA GLY A 13 -38.66 -15.36 -20.68
C GLY A 13 -38.76 -14.69 -19.31
N LYS A 14 -38.07 -15.21 -18.28
CA LYS A 14 -38.12 -14.65 -16.93
C LYS A 14 -37.46 -13.26 -16.91
N ALA A 15 -38.18 -12.27 -16.38
CA ALA A 15 -37.69 -10.91 -16.20
C ALA A 15 -36.97 -10.73 -14.84
N PHE A 16 -35.89 -9.96 -14.87
CA PHE A 16 -34.99 -9.65 -13.77
C PHE A 16 -34.91 -8.12 -13.63
N PRO A 17 -35.83 -7.51 -12.86
CA PRO A 17 -35.80 -6.06 -12.61
C PRO A 17 -34.65 -5.64 -11.68
N ARG A 18 -34.00 -6.60 -11.00
CA ARG A 18 -32.87 -6.36 -10.07
C ARG A 18 -31.50 -6.28 -10.76
N GLY A 19 -31.43 -6.30 -12.09
CA GLY A 19 -30.19 -6.10 -12.84
C GLY A 19 -29.62 -7.35 -13.54
N LEU A 20 -28.62 -7.10 -14.39
CA LEU A 20 -27.96 -8.08 -15.27
C LEU A 20 -27.40 -9.29 -14.51
N GLN A 21 -26.77 -9.06 -13.35
CA GLN A 21 -26.13 -10.11 -12.55
C GLN A 21 -27.12 -11.20 -12.13
N ALA A 22 -28.35 -10.82 -11.75
CA ALA A 22 -29.37 -11.76 -11.32
C ALA A 22 -29.83 -12.68 -12.46
N ARG A 23 -29.91 -12.13 -13.69
CA ARG A 23 -30.17 -12.92 -14.89
C ARG A 23 -29.00 -13.85 -15.19
N ASN A 24 -27.76 -13.36 -15.16
CA ASN A 24 -26.57 -14.17 -15.47
C ASN A 24 -26.44 -15.36 -14.53
N ASN A 25 -26.63 -15.16 -13.23
CA ASN A 25 -26.62 -16.24 -12.25
C ASN A 25 -27.73 -17.27 -12.51
N HIS A 26 -28.92 -16.82 -12.92
CA HIS A 26 -30.00 -17.72 -13.32
C HIS A 26 -29.62 -18.55 -14.55
N CYS A 27 -29.11 -17.91 -15.60
CA CYS A 27 -28.70 -18.58 -16.83
C CYS A 27 -27.61 -19.63 -16.56
N SER A 28 -26.58 -19.27 -15.79
CA SER A 28 -25.49 -20.20 -15.43
C SER A 28 -25.96 -21.37 -14.57
N SER A 29 -26.89 -21.16 -13.64
CA SER A 29 -27.38 -22.24 -12.76
C SER A 29 -28.38 -23.18 -13.43
N THR A 30 -29.08 -22.73 -14.46
CA THR A 30 -30.12 -23.51 -15.17
C THR A 30 -29.69 -24.02 -16.54
N GLY A 31 -28.53 -23.58 -17.04
CA GLY A 31 -28.11 -23.83 -18.42
C GLY A 31 -28.93 -23.07 -19.46
N HIS A 32 -29.67 -22.04 -19.05
CA HIS A 32 -30.44 -21.20 -19.97
C HIS A 32 -29.57 -20.17 -20.68
N SER A 33 -29.98 -19.80 -21.89
CA SER A 33 -29.30 -18.82 -22.73
C SER A 33 -29.90 -17.41 -22.57
N TRP A 34 -29.08 -16.43 -22.93
CA TRP A 34 -29.53 -15.05 -23.08
C TRP A 34 -30.38 -14.89 -24.36
N PRO A 35 -31.15 -13.80 -24.50
CA PRO A 35 -31.89 -13.52 -25.72
C PRO A 35 -30.97 -13.42 -26.94
N ARG A 36 -31.44 -13.92 -28.08
CA ARG A 36 -30.60 -14.14 -29.27
C ARG A 36 -30.09 -12.86 -29.95
N TYR A 37 -30.82 -11.75 -29.80
CA TYR A 37 -30.48 -10.45 -30.37
C TYR A 37 -30.40 -9.40 -29.25
N GLU A 38 -29.54 -9.67 -28.27
CA GLU A 38 -29.21 -8.74 -27.20
C GLU A 38 -27.96 -7.93 -27.60
N CYS A 39 -27.98 -6.62 -27.39
CA CYS A 39 -26.81 -5.77 -27.57
C CYS A 39 -25.80 -6.04 -26.45
N ASP A 40 -24.56 -6.41 -26.78
CA ASP A 40 -23.52 -6.68 -25.77
C ASP A 40 -23.06 -5.42 -25.01
N VAL A 41 -23.35 -4.22 -25.52
CA VAL A 41 -22.95 -2.95 -24.90
C VAL A 41 -23.98 -2.41 -23.92
N CYS A 42 -25.27 -2.40 -24.30
CA CYS A 42 -26.33 -1.84 -23.45
C CYS A 42 -27.35 -2.87 -22.97
N HIS A 43 -27.15 -4.15 -23.32
CA HIS A 43 -27.96 -5.29 -22.89
C HIS A 43 -29.45 -5.13 -23.22
N ARG A 44 -29.74 -4.36 -24.27
CA ARG A 44 -31.09 -4.21 -24.83
C ARG A 44 -31.36 -5.36 -25.78
N TYR A 45 -32.51 -6.01 -25.57
CA TYR A 45 -32.98 -7.06 -26.46
C TYR A 45 -33.84 -6.50 -27.61
N PHE A 46 -33.69 -7.11 -28.77
CA PHE A 46 -34.44 -6.79 -29.98
C PHE A 46 -35.13 -8.06 -30.51
N ARG A 47 -36.34 -7.90 -31.07
CA ARG A 47 -37.07 -9.05 -31.63
C ARG A 47 -36.47 -9.59 -32.92
N THR A 48 -35.62 -8.81 -33.58
CA THR A 48 -35.01 -9.15 -34.87
C THR A 48 -33.55 -8.70 -34.92
N GLU A 49 -32.75 -9.43 -35.70
CA GLU A 49 -31.34 -9.10 -35.98
C GLU A 49 -31.19 -7.70 -36.59
N ALA A 50 -32.04 -7.36 -37.57
CA ALA A 50 -32.02 -6.07 -38.23
C ALA A 50 -32.22 -4.89 -37.26
N ALA A 51 -33.10 -5.03 -36.26
CA ALA A 51 -33.31 -4.01 -35.25
C ALA A 51 -32.12 -3.86 -34.30
N CYS A 52 -31.45 -4.96 -33.97
CA CYS A 52 -30.21 -4.94 -33.19
C CYS A 52 -29.08 -4.28 -33.99
N PHE A 53 -28.93 -4.63 -35.27
CA PHE A 53 -27.90 -4.05 -36.15
C PHE A 53 -28.09 -2.54 -36.35
N GLN A 54 -29.34 -2.11 -36.58
CA GLN A 54 -29.68 -0.69 -36.68
C GLN A 54 -29.36 0.05 -35.38
N HIS A 55 -29.70 -0.54 -34.22
CA HIS A 55 -29.32 0.01 -32.93
C HIS A 55 -27.81 0.19 -32.81
N MET A 56 -27.03 -0.84 -33.11
CA MET A 56 -25.56 -0.79 -33.01
C MET A 56 -24.95 0.30 -33.92
N ASN A 57 -25.53 0.53 -35.11
CA ASN A 57 -25.13 1.62 -36.01
C ASN A 57 -25.50 3.00 -35.44
N ASP A 58 -26.77 3.18 -35.04
CA ASP A 58 -27.31 4.47 -34.59
C ASP A 58 -26.64 4.96 -33.30
N THR A 59 -26.27 4.04 -32.40
CA THR A 59 -25.57 4.37 -31.16
C THR A 59 -24.06 4.23 -31.27
N SER A 60 -23.54 3.91 -32.46
CA SER A 60 -22.10 3.68 -32.70
C SER A 60 -21.46 2.68 -31.75
N HIS A 61 -22.23 1.71 -31.24
CA HIS A 61 -21.75 0.69 -30.31
C HIS A 61 -20.68 -0.23 -30.94
N TRP A 62 -20.63 -0.32 -32.28
CA TRP A 62 -19.54 -0.98 -33.00
C TRP A 62 -18.16 -0.37 -32.71
N ASN A 63 -18.11 0.92 -32.40
CA ASN A 63 -16.88 1.68 -32.21
C ASN A 63 -16.58 1.91 -30.73
N ARG A 64 -17.21 1.18 -29.82
CA ARG A 64 -16.93 1.30 -28.39
C ARG A 64 -15.58 0.66 -28.10
N THR A 65 -14.57 1.51 -27.90
CA THR A 65 -13.24 1.08 -27.48
C THR A 65 -13.28 0.67 -26.01
N PHE A 66 -12.90 -0.58 -25.75
CA PHE A 66 -12.68 -1.07 -24.40
C PHE A 66 -11.20 -0.89 -24.02
N TYR A 67 -10.91 -0.94 -22.73
CA TYR A 67 -9.56 -0.99 -22.20
C TYR A 67 -9.21 -2.47 -21.95
N ASP A 68 -8.33 -3.02 -22.78
CA ASP A 68 -7.86 -4.40 -22.65
C ASP A 68 -6.84 -4.54 -21.52
N CYS A 69 -6.95 -5.60 -20.73
CA CYS A 69 -5.93 -5.96 -19.75
C CYS A 69 -4.65 -6.42 -20.46
N ALA A 70 -3.50 -5.96 -19.99
CA ALA A 70 -2.20 -6.38 -20.54
C ALA A 70 -1.75 -7.77 -20.05
N VAL A 71 -2.46 -8.33 -19.06
CA VAL A 71 -2.06 -9.52 -18.31
C VAL A 71 -3.02 -10.69 -18.55
N CYS A 72 -4.30 -10.41 -18.85
CA CYS A 72 -5.34 -11.39 -19.11
C CYS A 72 -6.27 -10.92 -20.24
N ASP A 73 -7.26 -11.74 -20.59
CA ASP A 73 -8.19 -11.45 -21.70
C ASP A 73 -9.39 -10.57 -21.28
N ASP A 74 -9.42 -10.05 -20.05
CA ASP A 74 -10.51 -9.21 -19.55
C ASP A 74 -10.49 -7.81 -20.18
N ARG A 75 -11.69 -7.24 -20.33
CA ARG A 75 -11.94 -5.94 -20.96
C ARG A 75 -12.78 -5.05 -20.06
N PHE A 76 -12.45 -3.77 -20.04
CA PHE A 76 -13.08 -2.80 -19.14
C PHE A 76 -13.63 -1.60 -19.91
N ASP A 77 -14.65 -0.96 -19.32
CA ASP A 77 -15.36 0.16 -19.94
C ASP A 77 -14.66 1.49 -19.68
N SER A 78 -13.74 1.52 -18.72
CA SER A 78 -12.93 2.68 -18.38
C SER A 78 -11.52 2.30 -17.93
N ASP A 79 -10.59 3.25 -18.11
CA ASP A 79 -9.22 3.14 -17.60
C ASP A 79 -9.15 2.97 -16.07
N SER A 80 -10.10 3.57 -15.34
CA SER A 80 -10.19 3.44 -13.88
C SER A 80 -10.53 2.00 -13.47
N GLU A 81 -11.47 1.36 -14.16
CA GLU A 81 -11.83 -0.04 -13.90
C GLU A 81 -10.69 -0.99 -14.26
N LEU A 82 -10.01 -0.75 -15.39
CA LEU A 82 -8.82 -1.51 -15.77
C LEU A 82 -7.71 -1.35 -14.72
N THR A 83 -7.46 -0.14 -14.25
CA THR A 83 -6.45 0.16 -13.23
C THR A 83 -6.78 -0.54 -11.91
N GLU A 84 -8.04 -0.52 -11.49
CA GLU A 84 -8.50 -1.24 -10.31
C GLU A 84 -8.26 -2.75 -10.45
N HIS A 85 -8.66 -3.33 -11.58
CA HIS A 85 -8.42 -4.75 -11.89
C HIS A 85 -6.92 -5.10 -11.87
N HIS A 86 -6.08 -4.31 -12.53
CA HIS A 86 -4.62 -4.48 -12.51
C HIS A 86 -4.07 -4.49 -11.08
N HIS A 87 -4.58 -3.60 -10.22
CA HIS A 87 -4.14 -3.54 -8.83
C HIS A 87 -4.57 -4.75 -8.02
N TYR A 88 -5.85 -5.13 -8.05
CA TYR A 88 -6.42 -6.15 -7.16
C TYR A 88 -6.24 -7.59 -7.65
N GLU A 89 -6.30 -7.84 -8.96
CA GLU A 89 -6.22 -9.19 -9.53
C GLU A 89 -4.81 -9.56 -9.99
N HIS A 90 -4.00 -8.58 -10.40
CA HIS A 90 -2.69 -8.82 -11.00
C HIS A 90 -1.51 -8.25 -10.24
N ASN A 91 -1.76 -7.46 -9.18
CA ASN A 91 -0.72 -6.71 -8.47
C ASN A 91 0.23 -6.00 -9.46
N TYR A 92 -0.35 -5.37 -10.49
CA TYR A 92 0.36 -4.81 -11.63
C TYR A 92 0.23 -3.29 -11.64
N CYS A 93 1.33 -2.59 -11.92
CA CYS A 93 1.34 -1.15 -12.11
C CYS A 93 1.48 -0.84 -13.60
N SER A 94 0.47 -0.19 -14.19
CA SER A 94 0.45 0.19 -15.60
C SER A 94 1.53 1.23 -15.93
N ASP A 95 1.70 2.30 -15.14
CA ASP A 95 2.65 3.38 -15.49
C ASP A 95 4.11 2.93 -15.47
N CYS A 96 4.42 1.89 -14.69
CA CYS A 96 5.77 1.33 -14.57
C CYS A 96 5.93 -0.02 -15.29
N GLU A 97 4.86 -0.53 -15.91
CA GLU A 97 4.78 -1.85 -16.54
C GLU A 97 5.37 -2.98 -15.67
N ARG A 98 4.99 -3.02 -14.38
CA ARG A 98 5.66 -3.87 -13.39
C ARG A 98 4.69 -4.69 -12.54
N HIS A 99 5.02 -5.97 -12.36
CA HIS A 99 4.35 -6.89 -11.44
C HIS A 99 4.96 -6.90 -10.05
N PHE A 100 4.10 -7.14 -9.05
CA PHE A 100 4.46 -7.26 -7.65
C PHE A 100 3.97 -8.59 -7.08
N GLN A 101 4.73 -9.12 -6.12
CA GLN A 101 4.39 -10.40 -5.47
C GLN A 101 3.17 -10.32 -4.56
N SER A 102 2.73 -9.12 -4.18
CA SER A 102 1.57 -8.90 -3.32
C SER A 102 0.99 -7.50 -3.52
N PHE A 103 -0.28 -7.34 -3.15
CA PHE A 103 -0.98 -6.07 -3.21
C PHE A 103 -0.32 -5.00 -2.32
N ASN A 104 0.17 -5.41 -1.15
CA ASN A 104 0.88 -4.49 -0.24
C ASN A 104 2.18 -3.95 -0.88
N ASN A 105 2.91 -4.79 -1.61
CA ASN A 105 4.12 -4.38 -2.31
C ASN A 105 3.79 -3.38 -3.43
N LEU A 106 2.72 -3.63 -4.20
CA LEU A 106 2.22 -2.69 -5.20
C LEU A 106 1.80 -1.37 -4.56
N LYS A 107 1.01 -1.40 -3.47
CA LYS A 107 0.57 -0.20 -2.75
C LYS A 107 1.75 0.63 -2.25
N MET A 108 2.79 0.00 -1.71
CA MET A 108 4.02 0.69 -1.33
C MET A 108 4.75 1.30 -2.53
N HIS A 109 4.77 0.60 -3.67
CA HIS A 109 5.35 1.12 -4.91
C HIS A 109 4.60 2.34 -5.45
N LEU A 110 3.26 2.31 -5.44
CA LEU A 110 2.42 3.44 -5.84
C LEU A 110 2.60 4.65 -4.92
N ARG A 111 3.10 4.47 -3.69
CA ARG A 111 3.51 5.56 -2.77
C ARG A 111 4.94 6.02 -2.95
N SER A 112 5.70 5.40 -3.85
CA SER A 112 7.10 5.74 -4.07
C SER A 112 7.26 7.05 -4.82
N ARG A 113 8.50 7.57 -4.83
CA ARG A 113 8.89 8.77 -5.59
C ARG A 113 8.52 8.73 -7.07
N GLN A 114 8.33 7.53 -7.63
CA GLN A 114 8.02 7.35 -9.05
C GLN A 114 6.60 7.81 -9.41
N HIS A 115 5.63 7.65 -8.48
CA HIS A 115 4.23 8.01 -8.71
C HIS A 115 3.79 9.25 -7.93
N VAL A 116 4.26 9.41 -6.68
CA VAL A 116 3.85 10.53 -5.82
C VAL A 116 4.86 11.69 -5.86
N GLY A 117 6.06 11.46 -6.39
CA GLY A 117 7.17 12.41 -6.27
C GLY A 117 7.72 12.50 -4.84
N THR A 118 8.49 13.55 -4.56
CA THR A 118 9.00 13.82 -3.21
C THR A 118 8.24 14.97 -2.56
N ASN A 119 7.13 14.65 -1.91
CA ASN A 119 6.26 15.65 -1.30
C ASN A 119 6.67 16.01 0.14
N MET A 120 7.65 15.30 0.70
CA MET A 120 8.07 15.43 2.09
C MET A 120 9.55 15.80 2.12
N ALA A 121 9.92 16.89 2.78
CA ALA A 121 11.31 17.27 2.97
C ALA A 121 11.70 17.16 4.44
N CYS A 122 12.94 16.74 4.72
CA CYS A 122 13.47 16.80 6.07
C CYS A 122 13.47 18.26 6.56
N PRO A 123 12.89 18.56 7.74
CA PRO A 123 12.74 19.94 8.21
C PRO A 123 14.08 20.62 8.54
N PHE A 124 15.15 19.85 8.73
CA PHE A 124 16.47 20.38 9.09
C PHE A 124 17.39 20.56 7.88
N CYS A 125 17.48 19.54 7.01
CA CYS A 125 18.40 19.56 5.86
C CYS A 125 17.71 19.84 4.52
N SER A 126 16.38 19.91 4.50
CA SER A 126 15.55 20.10 3.28
C SER A 126 15.72 19.00 2.23
N ARG A 127 16.36 17.87 2.58
CA ARG A 127 16.49 16.73 1.67
C ARG A 127 15.10 16.14 1.37
N PRO A 128 14.78 15.86 0.10
CA PRO A 128 13.48 15.34 -0.30
C PRO A 128 13.33 13.84 -0.05
N PHE A 129 12.12 13.41 0.29
CA PHE A 129 11.70 12.04 0.57
C PHE A 129 10.29 11.78 0.00
N ALA A 130 10.01 10.52 -0.32
CA ALA A 130 8.71 10.10 -0.85
C ALA A 130 7.65 9.91 0.24
N THR A 131 8.05 9.49 1.45
CA THR A 131 7.13 9.09 2.52
C THR A 131 7.58 9.61 3.89
N ALA A 132 6.67 9.61 4.87
CA ALA A 132 6.99 9.98 6.26
C ALA A 132 8.01 9.01 6.86
N THR A 133 7.83 7.70 6.62
CA THR A 133 8.80 6.64 6.98
C THR A 133 10.21 6.98 6.52
N GLY A 134 10.37 7.50 5.29
CA GLY A 134 11.69 7.87 4.75
C GLY A 134 12.35 9.01 5.52
N VAL A 135 11.59 10.06 5.86
CA VAL A 135 12.09 11.18 6.68
C VAL A 135 12.46 10.69 8.08
N THR A 136 11.59 9.88 8.71
CA THR A 136 11.82 9.35 10.05
C THR A 136 13.06 8.47 10.09
N HIS A 137 13.22 7.54 9.15
CA HIS A 137 14.42 6.70 9.07
C HIS A 137 15.70 7.52 8.88
N HIS A 138 15.67 8.56 8.04
CA HIS A 138 16.79 9.47 7.84
C HIS A 138 17.24 10.14 9.15
N LEU A 139 16.30 10.50 10.01
CA LEU A 139 16.58 11.09 11.32
C LEU A 139 17.02 10.03 12.33
N GLU A 140 16.33 8.87 12.40
CA GLU A 140 16.66 7.79 13.34
C GLU A 140 18.06 7.21 13.12
N SER A 141 18.53 7.17 11.87
CA SER A 141 19.85 6.66 11.54
C SER A 141 20.97 7.70 11.74
N GLY A 142 20.66 8.92 12.20
CA GLY A 142 21.64 10.01 12.30
C GLY A 142 22.18 10.50 10.96
N SER A 143 21.53 10.18 9.84
CA SER A 143 22.01 10.56 8.49
C SER A 143 21.84 12.05 8.17
N CYS A 144 21.18 12.82 9.05
CA CYS A 144 20.91 14.23 8.81
C CYS A 144 22.12 15.10 9.18
N PRO A 145 22.77 15.79 8.21
CA PRO A 145 23.96 16.60 8.51
C PRO A 145 23.65 17.82 9.40
N ARG A 146 22.40 18.29 9.38
CA ARG A 146 21.94 19.43 10.21
C ARG A 146 21.20 19.02 11.48
N ALA A 147 21.11 17.72 11.75
CA ALA A 147 20.49 17.17 12.95
C ALA A 147 21.17 15.85 13.35
N SER A 148 22.50 15.85 13.41
CA SER A 148 23.30 14.66 13.76
C SER A 148 23.07 14.16 15.19
N GLY A 149 22.58 15.01 16.08
CA GLY A 149 22.17 14.64 17.44
C GLY A 149 20.83 13.88 17.48
N LEU A 150 20.02 13.93 16.42
CA LEU A 150 18.83 13.09 16.32
C LEU A 150 19.25 11.69 15.88
N ASN A 151 18.85 10.71 16.68
CA ASN A 151 19.00 9.29 16.40
C ASN A 151 17.79 8.57 17.01
N ARG A 152 17.74 7.25 16.83
CA ARG A 152 16.69 6.38 17.37
C ARG A 152 16.36 6.65 18.84
N ASP A 153 17.38 6.78 19.69
CA ASP A 153 17.20 6.92 21.13
C ASP A 153 16.64 8.29 21.50
N GLU A 154 17.18 9.35 20.88
CA GLU A 154 16.71 10.71 21.11
C GLU A 154 15.28 10.91 20.61
N ILE A 155 14.97 10.36 19.44
CA ILE A 155 13.62 10.36 18.89
C ILE A 155 12.67 9.59 19.80
N TYR A 156 13.08 8.46 20.36
CA TYR A 156 12.26 7.74 21.32
C TYR A 156 11.99 8.54 22.60
N ARG A 157 13.00 9.22 23.17
CA ARG A 157 12.80 10.13 24.31
C ARG A 157 11.79 11.24 23.98
N LEU A 158 11.91 11.84 22.80
CA LEU A 158 10.98 12.86 22.33
C LEU A 158 9.55 12.32 22.18
N VAL A 159 9.38 11.14 21.57
CA VAL A 159 8.06 10.51 21.45
C VAL A 159 7.49 10.18 22.83
N ARG A 160 8.28 9.61 23.74
CA ARG A 160 7.89 9.32 25.13
C ARG A 160 7.42 10.56 25.89
N SER A 161 8.10 11.70 25.71
CA SER A 161 7.69 12.97 26.34
C SER A 161 6.31 13.45 25.88
N LYS A 162 5.88 13.04 24.69
CA LYS A 162 4.61 13.43 24.06
C LYS A 162 3.55 12.33 24.14
N ASP A 163 3.95 11.11 24.48
CA ASP A 163 3.10 9.93 24.69
C ASP A 163 3.24 9.41 26.14
N PRO A 164 2.84 10.21 27.16
CA PRO A 164 3.04 9.85 28.56
C PRO A 164 2.23 8.62 28.98
N HIS A 165 1.13 8.31 28.27
CA HIS A 165 0.27 7.16 28.53
C HIS A 165 0.72 5.88 27.79
N GLY A 166 1.75 5.96 26.94
CA GLY A 166 2.25 4.80 26.20
C GLY A 166 1.25 4.27 25.18
N TYR A 167 0.56 5.13 24.45
CA TYR A 167 -0.38 4.73 23.40
C TYR A 167 0.32 4.02 22.23
N ILE A 168 1.54 4.44 21.88
CA ILE A 168 2.35 3.77 20.85
C ILE A 168 3.74 3.39 21.34
N SER A 169 4.23 4.02 22.41
CA SER A 169 5.54 3.77 22.96
C SER A 169 5.49 2.70 24.06
N ASN A 170 6.55 1.92 24.25
CA ASN A 170 6.68 0.93 25.33
C ASN A 170 7.26 1.56 26.60
N ASN A 171 6.72 1.27 27.79
CA ASN A 171 7.25 1.86 29.02
C ASN A 171 8.42 1.02 29.56
N LEU A 172 9.63 1.40 29.16
CA LEU A 172 10.83 0.63 29.42
C LEU A 172 11.61 1.26 30.57
N LEU A 173 11.28 0.89 31.81
CA LEU A 173 11.84 1.47 33.04
C LEU A 173 13.37 1.31 33.15
N GLU A 174 13.94 0.26 32.56
CA GLU A 174 15.38 -0.06 32.62
C GLU A 174 16.15 0.27 31.32
N TRP A 175 15.49 0.86 30.32
CA TRP A 175 16.14 1.13 29.05
C TRP A 175 17.11 2.31 29.16
N THR A 176 18.38 2.08 28.80
CA THR A 176 19.46 3.08 28.90
C THR A 176 19.94 3.61 27.55
N GLY A 177 19.50 3.02 26.43
CA GLY A 177 19.91 3.39 25.08
C GLY A 177 19.99 2.19 24.14
N SER A 178 20.34 2.45 22.88
CA SER A 178 20.72 1.44 21.90
C SER A 178 22.19 1.04 22.11
N TYR A 179 22.49 -0.24 21.90
CA TYR A 179 23.86 -0.74 21.93
C TYR A 179 24.53 -0.58 20.57
N GLY A 180 25.74 -0.04 20.53
CA GLY A 180 26.59 -0.09 19.36
C GLY A 180 27.32 -1.43 19.30
N TYR A 181 27.30 -2.08 18.14
CA TYR A 181 28.01 -3.32 17.91
C TYR A 181 29.11 -3.09 16.87
N GLU A 182 30.31 -3.55 17.17
CA GLU A 182 31.46 -3.45 16.29
C GLU A 182 31.76 -4.83 15.68
N ALA A 183 31.64 -4.95 14.35
CA ALA A 183 32.09 -6.15 13.65
C ALA A 183 33.60 -6.05 13.43
N THR A 184 34.30 -7.17 13.60
CA THR A 184 35.74 -7.28 13.32
C THR A 184 35.99 -8.42 12.35
N GLU A 185 37.20 -8.50 11.78
CA GLU A 185 37.60 -9.61 10.91
C GLU A 185 37.46 -11.00 11.57
N ARG A 186 37.40 -11.05 12.90
CA ARG A 186 37.18 -12.28 13.67
C ARG A 186 35.78 -12.88 13.48
N CYS A 187 34.84 -12.12 12.95
CA CYS A 187 33.49 -12.61 12.63
C CYS A 187 33.47 -13.49 11.37
N TYR A 188 34.59 -13.64 10.65
CA TYR A 188 34.68 -14.51 9.49
C TYR A 188 34.83 -15.97 9.90
N ASN A 189 33.90 -16.82 9.46
CA ASN A 189 33.85 -18.24 9.84
C ASN A 189 34.58 -19.18 8.85
N GLY A 190 35.29 -18.62 7.85
CA GLY A 190 35.96 -19.38 6.79
C GLY A 190 35.21 -19.37 5.45
N PHE A 191 33.93 -18.98 5.45
CA PHE A 191 33.11 -18.85 4.24
C PHE A 191 32.42 -17.48 4.15
N ALA A 192 31.90 -16.97 5.27
CA ALA A 192 31.18 -15.70 5.35
C ALA A 192 31.45 -14.98 6.68
N TYR A 193 31.05 -13.71 6.75
CA TYR A 193 30.97 -12.96 8.00
C TYR A 193 29.64 -13.28 8.70
N GLU A 194 29.69 -13.81 9.91
CA GLU A 194 28.52 -14.29 10.64
C GLU A 194 28.12 -13.33 11.77
N CYS A 195 26.82 -13.05 11.88
CA CYS A 195 26.27 -12.34 13.03
C CYS A 195 26.00 -13.31 14.18
N TYR A 196 26.80 -13.26 15.24
CA TYR A 196 26.65 -14.15 16.41
C TYR A 196 25.37 -13.96 17.24
N LEU A 197 24.57 -12.93 16.96
CA LEU A 197 23.29 -12.70 17.64
C LEU A 197 22.12 -13.43 16.94
N CYS A 198 22.24 -13.74 15.65
CA CYS A 198 21.17 -14.38 14.87
C CYS A 198 21.62 -15.38 13.80
N ASN A 199 22.92 -15.68 13.74
CA ASN A 199 23.60 -16.59 12.81
C ASN A 199 23.35 -16.27 11.32
N ARG A 200 23.08 -14.99 11.00
CA ARG A 200 22.94 -14.55 9.63
C ARG A 200 24.31 -14.30 9.00
N GLU A 201 24.49 -14.80 7.80
CA GLU A 201 25.74 -14.73 7.06
C GLU A 201 25.76 -13.56 6.06
N PHE A 202 26.94 -12.96 5.91
CA PHE A 202 27.19 -11.81 5.03
C PHE A 202 28.47 -12.03 4.23
N ASP A 203 28.46 -11.57 2.99
CA ASP A 203 29.59 -11.67 2.07
C ASP A 203 30.72 -10.67 2.38
N ARG A 204 30.41 -9.58 3.10
CA ARG A 204 31.35 -8.49 3.42
C ARG A 204 31.23 -8.04 4.87
N LEU A 205 32.36 -7.68 5.48
CA LEU A 205 32.41 -7.13 6.84
C LEU A 205 31.52 -5.89 6.99
N GLY A 206 31.56 -4.97 6.02
CA GLY A 206 30.72 -3.77 6.03
C GLY A 206 29.22 -4.06 6.04
N SER A 207 28.78 -5.13 5.37
CA SER A 207 27.38 -5.58 5.38
C SER A 207 26.98 -6.10 6.76
N LEU A 208 27.85 -6.86 7.42
CA LEU A 208 27.65 -7.31 8.80
C LEU A 208 27.63 -6.11 9.77
N THR A 209 28.55 -5.16 9.64
CA THR A 209 28.58 -3.93 10.45
C THR A 209 27.28 -3.14 10.31
N GLN A 210 26.76 -2.99 9.08
CA GLN A 210 25.49 -2.32 8.86
C GLN A 210 24.31 -3.07 9.50
N HIS A 211 24.29 -4.40 9.38
CA HIS A 211 23.28 -5.24 10.02
C HIS A 211 23.29 -5.11 11.54
N LEU A 212 24.47 -5.18 12.16
CA LEU A 212 24.67 -5.07 13.60
C LEU A 212 24.26 -3.68 14.14
N ASN A 213 24.56 -2.62 13.40
CA ASN A 213 24.15 -1.25 13.75
C ASN A 213 22.71 -0.91 13.38
N SER A 214 21.98 -1.84 12.75
CA SER A 214 20.55 -1.67 12.52
C SER A 214 19.76 -1.94 13.82
N PRO A 215 18.49 -1.49 13.90
CA PRO A 215 17.66 -1.77 15.06
C PRO A 215 17.38 -3.26 15.28
N ILE A 216 17.80 -4.18 14.40
CA ILE A 216 17.37 -5.59 14.40
C ILE A 216 17.69 -6.36 15.69
N HIS A 217 18.73 -6.00 16.43
CA HIS A 217 19.08 -6.61 17.72
C HIS A 217 18.73 -5.74 18.91
N GLN A 218 18.14 -4.57 18.65
CA GLN A 218 17.72 -3.65 19.71
C GLN A 218 16.36 -4.08 20.29
N MET A 219 16.05 -3.55 21.46
CA MET A 219 14.76 -3.77 22.11
C MET A 219 13.64 -3.04 21.39
N ALA A 220 12.43 -3.60 21.35
CA ALA A 220 11.29 -2.93 20.74
C ALA A 220 10.84 -1.74 21.59
N LEU A 221 10.79 -0.56 20.96
CA LEU A 221 10.46 0.70 21.63
C LEU A 221 9.00 1.11 21.43
N TYR A 222 8.34 0.55 20.42
CA TYR A 222 6.98 0.91 20.04
C TYR A 222 6.12 -0.35 19.86
N HIS A 223 4.81 -0.20 19.99
CA HIS A 223 3.82 -1.24 19.75
C HIS A 223 2.63 -0.69 18.99
N CYS A 224 1.93 -1.57 18.27
CA CYS A 224 0.66 -1.21 17.64
C CYS A 224 -0.45 -1.11 18.71
N PRO A 225 -1.19 0.00 18.79
CA PRO A 225 -2.28 0.16 19.76
C PRO A 225 -3.48 -0.76 19.48
N ASN A 226 -3.54 -1.40 18.30
CA ASN A 226 -4.61 -2.34 17.98
C ASN A 226 -4.46 -3.63 18.80
N PRO A 227 -5.43 -3.96 19.67
CA PRO A 227 -5.39 -5.19 20.47
C PRO A 227 -5.37 -6.47 19.62
N SER A 228 -5.85 -6.41 18.39
CA SER A 228 -5.84 -7.55 17.45
C SER A 228 -4.50 -7.72 16.73
N CYS A 229 -3.64 -6.69 16.69
CA CYS A 229 -2.36 -6.72 15.99
C CYS A 229 -1.21 -7.11 16.93
N ARG A 230 -1.06 -6.38 18.06
CA ARG A 230 0.02 -6.56 19.06
C ARG A 230 1.44 -6.66 18.49
N GLN A 231 1.69 -6.16 17.28
CA GLN A 231 3.04 -6.11 16.73
C GLN A 231 3.88 -5.08 17.47
N GLU A 232 5.15 -5.44 17.67
CA GLU A 232 6.16 -4.60 18.28
C GLU A 232 7.16 -4.11 17.24
N PHE A 233 7.67 -2.90 17.42
CA PHE A 233 8.55 -2.23 16.48
C PHE A 233 9.79 -1.69 17.18
N LYS A 234 10.93 -1.93 16.54
CA LYS A 234 12.24 -1.48 17.02
C LYS A 234 12.55 -0.04 16.62
N SER A 235 11.78 0.57 15.73
CA SER A 235 12.00 1.96 15.30
C SER A 235 10.67 2.66 15.01
N LEU A 236 10.67 3.98 15.09
CA LEU A 236 9.52 4.82 14.77
C LEU A 236 9.18 4.72 13.28
N ALA A 237 10.19 4.67 12.40
CA ALA A 237 9.97 4.42 10.97
C ALA A 237 9.25 3.08 10.74
N GLY A 238 9.55 2.05 11.53
CA GLY A 238 8.91 0.74 11.44
C GLY A 238 7.41 0.78 11.74
N ILE A 239 7.01 1.42 12.84
CA ILE A 239 5.59 1.54 13.20
C ILE A 239 4.84 2.51 12.26
N ILE A 240 5.48 3.59 11.80
CA ILE A 240 4.89 4.47 10.78
C ILE A 240 4.62 3.70 9.49
N ASN A 241 5.57 2.90 9.02
CA ASN A 241 5.37 2.04 7.84
C ASN A 241 4.24 1.03 8.05
N HIS A 242 4.13 0.46 9.25
CA HIS A 242 3.01 -0.42 9.61
C HIS A 242 1.66 0.28 9.51
N PHE A 243 1.56 1.55 9.94
CA PHE A 243 0.34 2.33 9.78
C PHE A 243 0.07 2.75 8.33
N GLU A 244 1.09 3.16 7.58
CA GLU A 244 0.95 3.54 6.17
C GLU A 244 0.52 2.36 5.27
N SER A 245 0.92 1.14 5.63
CA SER A 245 0.53 -0.08 4.90
C SER A 245 -0.90 -0.54 5.20
N GLU A 246 -1.57 0.04 6.22
CA GLU A 246 -2.89 -0.38 6.70
C GLU A 246 -2.98 -1.87 7.09
N SER A 247 -1.82 -2.50 7.35
CA SER A 247 -1.69 -3.94 7.56
C SER A 247 -2.50 -4.49 8.74
N CYS A 248 -2.88 -3.63 9.70
CA CYS A 248 -3.60 -4.00 10.90
C CYS A 248 -5.02 -3.42 11.01
N GLY A 249 -5.52 -2.72 9.98
CA GLY A 249 -6.87 -2.14 9.99
C GLY A 249 -7.11 -1.01 10.99
N VAL A 250 -6.07 -0.47 11.66
CA VAL A 250 -6.19 0.80 12.39
C VAL A 250 -6.46 1.90 11.39
N THR A 251 -7.67 2.48 11.45
CA THR A 251 -8.15 3.46 10.48
C THR A 251 -7.27 4.71 10.41
N ARG A 252 -6.91 5.05 9.17
CA ARG A 252 -6.36 6.29 8.61
C ARG A 252 -5.27 7.00 9.41
N PHE A 253 -4.09 6.94 8.80
CA PHE A 253 -2.93 7.79 9.02
C PHE A 253 -3.27 9.29 9.07
N ASP A 254 -4.45 9.78 8.65
CA ASP A 254 -4.84 11.21 8.78
C ASP A 254 -4.91 11.69 10.24
N ARG A 255 -5.38 10.86 11.19
CA ARG A 255 -5.37 11.23 12.63
C ARG A 255 -3.97 11.18 13.21
N ILE A 256 -3.19 10.20 12.79
CA ILE A 256 -1.80 9.99 13.25
C ILE A 256 -0.87 11.00 12.60
N GLN A 257 -1.08 11.42 11.35
CA GLN A 257 -0.35 12.50 10.68
C GLN A 257 -0.62 13.81 11.39
N ASN A 258 -1.86 14.17 11.70
CA ASN A 258 -2.10 15.42 12.44
C ASN A 258 -1.41 15.42 13.82
N GLN A 259 -1.30 14.26 14.47
CA GLN A 259 -0.55 14.12 15.72
C GLN A 259 0.97 14.11 15.49
N VAL A 260 1.51 13.30 14.58
CA VAL A 260 2.94 13.17 14.24
C VAL A 260 3.50 14.42 13.57
N ASP A 261 2.76 15.05 12.67
CA ASP A 261 3.07 16.35 12.09
C ASP A 261 2.99 17.44 13.17
N GLY A 262 2.11 17.32 14.17
CA GLY A 262 2.16 18.12 15.41
C GLY A 262 3.39 17.84 16.29
N LEU A 263 3.85 16.59 16.38
CA LEU A 263 5.07 16.18 17.08
C LEU A 263 6.33 16.71 16.38
N LEU A 264 6.34 16.74 15.04
CA LEU A 264 7.48 17.16 14.21
C LEU A 264 7.50 18.68 13.96
N ARG A 265 6.35 19.36 13.90
CA ARG A 265 6.24 20.81 13.68
C ARG A 265 6.19 21.65 14.96
N GLY A 266 6.02 21.02 16.12
CA GLY A 266 5.97 21.68 17.44
C GLY A 266 7.26 22.41 17.87
N GLY A 267 8.25 22.55 16.98
CA GLY A 267 9.47 23.33 17.16
C GLY A 267 9.50 24.69 16.46
N ARG A 268 8.37 25.20 15.92
CA ARG A 268 8.31 26.61 15.50
C ARG A 268 8.05 27.52 16.70
N LEU A 269 9.15 27.96 17.31
CA LEU A 269 9.26 29.33 17.82
C LEU A 269 8.82 30.30 16.72
N LEU A 270 7.70 30.99 16.92
CA LEU A 270 7.44 32.35 16.45
C LEU A 270 6.73 33.04 17.63
N THR A 271 7.43 33.83 18.45
CA THR A 271 7.66 35.28 18.26
C THR A 271 6.37 36.09 18.11
N LEU A 272 6.17 36.92 19.14
CA LEU A 272 5.15 37.93 19.42
C LEU A 272 3.83 37.39 19.99
#